data_AF-A0A7G6XKJ5-F1
#
_entry.id   AF-A0A7G6XKJ5-F1
#
_cell.length_a   1.000
_cell.length_b   1.000
_cell.length_c   1.000
_cell.angle_alpha   90.00
_cell.angle_beta   90.00
_cell.angle_gamma   90.00
#
_symmetry.space_group_name_H-M   'P 1'
#
loop_
_entity.id
_entity.type
_entity.pdbx_description
1 polymer ?
#
loop_
_entity_poly.entity_id
_entity_poly.type
_entity_poly.pdbx_seq_one_letter_code
_entity_poly.pdbx_strand_id
1 'polypeptide(L)'
;MSVETTSTLSRFMSRRVRIATGLVCATAAAVALSAGGANADGGPEDPHGELPVLTAEDLGLPEGPQMMTAMAATAGDDRPDFQMPFKCGETWQGASRPDHSPSANAIDWTQGGSTVNSPVVASADGVVSKVRDLGGTSYGKYVVINHGGGWSTVYAHLNGFNTSTGATVKAGQQIGIVGSTGGSTGPHLHFEQRHDTVDQRITFNGAPFGGSGRWSKSLTSKNCETKTPEPKPEGPGDGGTGSTGMVDLASADLNGDNVVDVAAVEASTGKLWLYKGASNGTVASGGNRVLIGSGGWNGMSNLTGGDFTGDGKDDIVAVEESTGKLWLYKGADDSTISSGGSRVLIGSGGWNGMSNLTALNLNGDKIADLAAVEKSTGKLYLYPGNGTGLNARKEIGSGGWNGMSNLTGMDLNNSGRQDLVAVEKSTGKLFMYPGDKGYLSPRIMIGSGGWNGMSDLIGGDLLNSQLSDDLIAVQNSTGKLFLYPGTGAGTLGARKEIGVGGW
;
A
#
# COMPACT_ATOMS: atom_id res chain seq x y z
N MET A 1 65.49 -36.53 -21.41
CA MET A 1 65.48 -35.10 -21.02
C MET A 1 64.05 -34.73 -20.72
N SER A 2 63.75 -34.45 -19.45
CA SER A 2 62.43 -34.00 -18.98
C SER A 2 62.68 -33.11 -17.76
N VAL A 3 62.02 -31.95 -17.66
CA VAL A 3 61.99 -31.12 -16.44
C VAL A 3 60.59 -30.54 -16.28
N GLU A 4 60.10 -30.51 -15.04
CA GLU A 4 58.71 -30.25 -14.67
C GLU A 4 58.41 -28.78 -14.30
N THR A 5 57.12 -28.53 -14.11
CA THR A 5 56.46 -27.30 -13.65
C THR A 5 56.73 -26.93 -12.19
N THR A 6 56.59 -25.64 -11.85
CA THR A 6 56.56 -25.13 -10.47
C THR A 6 55.16 -24.73 -10.00
N SER A 7 54.86 -24.99 -8.73
CA SER A 7 53.74 -24.39 -7.98
C SER A 7 54.25 -24.01 -6.58
N THR A 8 53.56 -23.10 -5.88
CA THR A 8 54.03 -22.56 -4.59
C THR A 8 52.93 -22.52 -3.53
N LEU A 9 53.26 -22.94 -2.30
CA LEU A 9 52.34 -23.08 -1.17
C LEU A 9 53.11 -22.90 0.16
N SER A 10 52.70 -21.93 1.00
CA SER A 10 53.06 -21.80 2.44
C SER A 10 52.46 -20.52 3.03
N ARG A 11 52.11 -20.36 4.31
CA ARG A 11 51.77 -21.21 5.48
C ARG A 11 51.52 -20.21 6.63
N PHE A 12 50.63 -20.53 7.56
CA PHE A 12 50.42 -19.78 8.82
C PHE A 12 51.57 -19.98 9.82
N MET A 13 51.84 -18.97 10.67
CA MET A 13 52.33 -19.17 12.05
C MET A 13 51.79 -18.10 13.01
N SER A 14 51.62 -18.49 14.28
CA SER A 14 51.05 -17.67 15.36
C SER A 14 52.08 -17.44 16.46
N ARG A 15 52.00 -16.32 17.20
CA ARG A 15 52.74 -16.10 18.46
C ARG A 15 51.98 -15.20 19.44
N ARG A 16 51.96 -15.62 20.71
CA ARG A 16 51.55 -14.82 21.88
C ARG A 16 52.80 -14.38 22.66
N VAL A 17 52.76 -13.20 23.28
CA VAL A 17 53.64 -12.79 24.40
C VAL A 17 52.77 -12.05 25.44
N ARG A 18 53.18 -12.05 26.72
CA ARG A 18 52.38 -11.64 27.89
C ARG A 18 53.27 -10.98 28.96
N ILE A 19 52.72 -10.03 29.75
CA ILE A 19 53.24 -9.52 31.05
C ILE A 19 54.50 -8.61 30.87
N ALA A 20 54.80 -7.51 31.60
CA ALA A 20 54.38 -6.87 32.87
C ALA A 20 54.57 -5.31 32.75
N THR A 21 54.29 -4.39 33.70
CA THR A 21 53.37 -4.25 34.86
C THR A 21 53.56 -2.82 35.44
N GLY A 22 52.52 -2.17 35.99
CA GLY A 22 52.61 -0.89 36.72
C GLY A 22 51.37 -0.68 37.62
N LEU A 23 51.54 -0.19 38.85
CA LEU A 23 50.60 -0.38 39.98
C LEU A 23 50.46 0.88 40.87
N VAL A 24 49.42 0.90 41.73
CA VAL A 24 49.21 1.78 42.93
C VAL A 24 48.62 3.18 42.61
N CYS A 25 47.62 3.77 43.29
CA CYS A 25 46.82 3.45 44.51
C CYS A 25 45.31 3.78 44.22
N ALA A 26 44.30 2.98 44.62
CA ALA A 26 43.59 2.98 45.92
C ALA A 26 43.07 4.37 46.36
N THR A 27 41.80 4.59 46.73
CA THR A 27 40.85 3.85 47.60
C THR A 27 39.39 4.27 47.31
N ALA A 28 38.31 3.83 47.99
CA ALA A 28 37.86 2.50 48.43
C ALA A 28 36.49 2.66 49.15
N ALA A 29 35.43 1.98 48.69
CA ALA A 29 34.24 1.69 49.49
C ALA A 29 33.49 0.50 48.86
N ALA A 30 33.37 -0.60 49.59
CA ALA A 30 32.74 -1.82 49.12
C ALA A 30 31.86 -2.43 50.21
N VAL A 31 30.67 -2.92 49.83
CA VAL A 31 30.03 -4.07 50.46
C VAL A 31 29.37 -4.90 49.36
N ALA A 32 29.75 -6.17 49.29
CA ALA A 32 29.02 -7.23 48.59
C ALA A 32 28.33 -8.10 49.67
N LEU A 33 27.49 -9.11 49.42
CA LEU A 33 27.39 -10.04 48.30
C LEU A 33 26.12 -10.88 48.53
N SER A 34 25.37 -11.26 47.49
CA SER A 34 24.75 -12.59 47.43
C SER A 34 24.39 -12.95 45.99
N ALA A 35 24.84 -14.12 45.55
CA ALA A 35 24.43 -14.70 44.28
C ALA A 35 23.27 -15.67 44.53
N GLY A 36 22.27 -15.69 43.65
CA GLY A 36 21.22 -16.71 43.67
C GLY A 36 19.98 -16.35 42.85
N GLY A 37 19.61 -17.23 41.91
CA GLY A 37 18.32 -17.19 41.23
C GLY A 37 18.35 -16.51 39.86
N ALA A 38 18.33 -17.32 38.80
CA ALA A 38 17.83 -16.86 37.51
C ALA A 38 16.29 -16.79 37.59
N ASN A 39 15.70 -15.72 37.04
CA ASN A 39 14.35 -15.73 36.49
C ASN A 39 14.28 -14.65 35.41
N ALA A 40 13.62 -14.97 34.30
CA ALA A 40 13.40 -14.04 33.21
C ALA A 40 12.05 -13.36 33.40
N ASP A 41 12.06 -12.05 33.66
CA ASP A 41 10.94 -11.16 33.38
C ASP A 41 11.47 -9.71 33.33
N GLY A 42 11.03 -8.96 32.32
CA GLY A 42 11.61 -7.65 31.99
C GLY A 42 10.84 -6.91 30.90
N GLY A 43 9.54 -6.73 31.11
CA GLY A 43 8.74 -5.75 30.36
C GLY A 43 8.91 -4.34 30.94
N PRO A 44 8.82 -3.27 30.13
CA PRO A 44 8.96 -1.90 30.62
C PRO A 44 7.76 -1.44 31.45
N GLU A 45 8.00 -0.56 32.42
CA GLU A 45 6.97 0.16 33.17
C GLU A 45 6.28 1.24 32.31
N ASP A 46 5.01 1.52 32.59
CA ASP A 46 4.14 2.45 31.85
C ASP A 46 4.19 3.87 32.48
N PRO A 47 4.48 4.95 31.72
CA PRO A 47 4.64 6.30 32.25
C PRO A 47 3.37 7.20 32.15
N HIS A 48 2.19 6.68 31.81
CA HIS A 48 1.06 7.52 31.42
C HIS A 48 0.12 7.94 32.58
N GLY A 49 -0.04 9.26 32.77
CA GLY A 49 -0.94 9.87 33.76
C GLY A 49 -2.40 9.99 33.31
N GLU A 50 -3.28 10.39 34.24
CA GLU A 50 -4.73 10.49 34.04
C GLU A 50 -5.13 11.35 32.83
N LEU A 51 -6.11 10.87 32.05
CA LEU A 51 -6.67 11.55 30.89
C LEU A 51 -7.97 12.28 31.26
N PRO A 52 -8.25 13.46 30.70
CA PRO A 52 -9.47 14.21 31.01
C PRO A 52 -10.73 13.56 30.39
N VAL A 53 -11.82 13.60 31.14
CA VAL A 53 -13.16 13.24 30.65
C VAL A 53 -13.64 14.30 29.67
N LEU A 54 -14.01 13.90 28.45
CA LEU A 54 -14.48 14.81 27.40
C LEU A 54 -15.90 15.33 27.68
N THR A 55 -16.15 16.60 27.36
CA THR A 55 -17.42 17.29 27.65
C THR A 55 -18.40 17.27 26.48
N ALA A 56 -19.63 17.78 26.70
CA ALA A 56 -20.63 17.93 25.65
C ALA A 56 -20.21 18.94 24.55
N GLU A 57 -19.42 19.97 24.87
CA GLU A 57 -18.85 20.89 23.88
C GLU A 57 -17.84 20.19 22.97
N ASP A 58 -17.03 19.25 23.51
CA ASP A 58 -16.10 18.41 22.73
C ASP A 58 -16.82 17.44 21.76
N LEU A 59 -18.14 17.35 21.84
CA LEU A 59 -19.00 16.48 21.02
C LEU A 59 -19.81 17.22 19.95
N GLY A 60 -19.85 18.56 19.98
CA GLY A 60 -20.41 19.37 18.88
C GLY A 60 -21.91 19.18 18.62
N LEU A 61 -22.70 18.96 19.67
CA LEU A 61 -24.16 18.82 19.58
C LEU A 61 -24.86 20.19 19.56
N PRO A 62 -25.92 20.39 18.76
CA PRO A 62 -26.69 21.64 18.78
C PRO A 62 -27.63 21.73 19.98
N GLU A 63 -27.75 22.91 20.59
CA GLU A 63 -28.75 23.17 21.62
C GLU A 63 -30.13 23.45 21.03
N GLY A 64 -31.15 22.66 21.39
CA GLY A 64 -32.55 22.96 21.07
C GLY A 64 -33.48 21.74 21.01
N PRO A 65 -34.63 21.72 21.72
CA PRO A 65 -35.52 20.55 21.77
C PRO A 65 -36.66 20.60 20.75
N GLN A 66 -36.56 19.81 19.67
CA GLN A 66 -37.65 19.35 18.77
C GLN A 66 -37.02 18.48 17.65
N MET A 67 -37.51 17.29 17.28
CA MET A 67 -38.76 16.57 17.56
C MET A 67 -38.47 15.08 17.86
N MET A 68 -39.23 14.47 18.77
CA MET A 68 -39.13 13.04 19.10
C MET A 68 -40.47 12.35 18.82
N THR A 69 -40.56 11.55 17.75
CA THR A 69 -41.56 10.49 17.51
C THR A 69 -41.09 9.73 16.24
N ALA A 70 -41.08 8.40 16.13
CA ALA A 70 -41.54 7.28 16.96
C ALA A 70 -40.51 6.11 16.77
N MET A 71 -40.55 4.93 17.41
CA MET A 71 -41.57 4.24 18.20
C MET A 71 -40.93 3.55 19.42
N ALA A 72 -41.72 3.24 20.45
CA ALA A 72 -41.29 2.35 21.51
C ALA A 72 -41.29 0.88 21.03
N ALA A 73 -40.14 0.21 21.12
CA ALA A 73 -40.01 -1.24 21.05
C ALA A 73 -39.41 -1.76 22.37
N THR A 74 -39.53 -3.07 22.61
CA THR A 74 -39.32 -3.70 23.91
C THR A 74 -37.86 -3.77 24.34
N ALA A 75 -37.59 -3.59 25.63
CA ALA A 75 -36.27 -3.67 26.25
C ALA A 75 -35.59 -5.05 26.10
N GLY A 76 -34.87 -5.23 24.99
CA GLY A 76 -33.55 -5.85 24.99
C GLY A 76 -32.50 -4.74 25.02
N ASP A 77 -31.25 -5.08 25.33
CA ASP A 77 -30.13 -4.16 25.08
C ASP A 77 -29.90 -4.14 23.56
N ASP A 78 -30.23 -3.03 22.88
CA ASP A 78 -30.22 -2.85 21.40
C ASP A 78 -28.78 -2.79 20.83
N ARG A 79 -27.89 -3.58 21.42
CA ARG A 79 -26.47 -3.66 21.11
C ARG A 79 -26.25 -4.25 19.71
N PRO A 80 -25.55 -3.53 18.81
CA PRO A 80 -25.15 -4.07 17.52
C PRO A 80 -24.38 -5.39 17.68
N ASP A 81 -24.51 -6.32 16.71
CA ASP A 81 -23.65 -7.51 16.67
C ASP A 81 -22.22 -7.12 16.28
N PHE A 82 -21.49 -6.62 17.26
CA PHE A 82 -20.12 -6.20 17.09
C PHE A 82 -19.24 -7.39 16.70
N GLN A 83 -18.40 -7.15 15.70
CA GLN A 83 -17.37 -8.06 15.22
C GLN A 83 -15.99 -7.54 15.62
N MET A 84 -14.97 -8.40 15.62
CA MET A 84 -13.61 -7.96 15.92
C MET A 84 -13.17 -6.84 14.96
N PRO A 85 -12.38 -5.86 15.41
CA PRO A 85 -11.97 -4.72 14.59
C PRO A 85 -10.84 -5.06 13.57
N PHE A 86 -10.77 -6.32 13.14
CA PHE A 86 -9.75 -6.89 12.25
C PHE A 86 -10.39 -7.74 11.14
N LYS A 87 -9.68 -7.97 10.03
CA LYS A 87 -10.25 -8.69 8.88
C LYS A 87 -10.61 -10.14 9.23
N CYS A 88 -11.66 -10.64 8.60
CA CYS A 88 -12.09 -12.05 8.63
C CYS A 88 -10.91 -13.04 8.62
N GLY A 89 -10.87 -13.95 9.59
CA GLY A 89 -9.84 -14.99 9.71
C GLY A 89 -8.54 -14.56 10.40
N GLU A 90 -8.29 -13.27 10.59
CA GLU A 90 -7.12 -12.81 11.36
C GLU A 90 -7.28 -13.17 12.84
N THR A 91 -6.21 -13.68 13.47
CA THR A 91 -6.19 -14.00 14.90
C THR A 91 -5.34 -12.99 15.65
N TRP A 92 -5.93 -12.36 16.66
CA TRP A 92 -5.33 -11.29 17.46
C TRP A 92 -5.42 -11.62 18.95
N GLN A 93 -4.40 -11.25 19.72
CA GLN A 93 -4.39 -11.32 21.17
C GLN A 93 -4.90 -9.98 21.73
N GLY A 94 -6.05 -10.01 22.38
CA GLY A 94 -6.59 -8.89 23.15
C GLY A 94 -6.19 -9.02 24.62
N ALA A 95 -5.81 -7.91 25.24
CA ALA A 95 -5.46 -7.84 26.66
C ALA A 95 -6.18 -6.68 27.36
N SER A 96 -6.44 -6.83 28.65
CA SER A 96 -6.90 -5.74 29.52
C SER A 96 -6.50 -5.97 30.97
N ARG A 97 -6.64 -4.93 31.79
CA ARG A 97 -6.08 -4.82 33.14
C ARG A 97 -6.99 -3.94 34.03
N PRO A 98 -6.97 -4.08 35.38
CA PRO A 98 -7.85 -3.28 36.26
C PRO A 98 -7.55 -1.78 36.20
N ASP A 99 -6.28 -1.45 35.94
CA ASP A 99 -5.66 -0.14 35.77
C ASP A 99 -5.67 0.34 34.30
N HIS A 100 -6.50 -0.24 33.43
CA HIS A 100 -6.56 0.15 32.04
C HIS A 100 -7.28 1.50 31.90
N SER A 101 -6.67 2.46 31.21
CA SER A 101 -7.26 3.75 30.85
C SER A 101 -7.95 3.64 29.48
N PRO A 102 -9.15 4.23 29.27
CA PRO A 102 -9.96 4.94 30.26
C PRO A 102 -10.68 4.01 31.25
N SER A 103 -10.84 2.71 30.93
CA SER A 103 -11.43 1.73 31.84
C SER A 103 -10.93 0.29 31.60
N ALA A 104 -11.12 -0.57 32.61
CA ALA A 104 -10.89 -2.01 32.53
C ALA A 104 -11.81 -2.77 31.53
N ASN A 105 -12.73 -2.08 30.83
CA ASN A 105 -13.53 -2.63 29.75
C ASN A 105 -12.88 -2.43 28.36
N ALA A 106 -11.94 -1.49 28.22
CA ALA A 106 -11.15 -1.30 27.00
C ALA A 106 -10.17 -2.47 26.78
N ILE A 107 -9.76 -2.68 25.52
CA ILE A 107 -8.85 -3.77 25.14
C ILE A 107 -7.74 -3.26 24.21
N ASP A 108 -6.51 -3.63 24.57
CA ASP A 108 -5.34 -3.47 23.70
C ASP A 108 -5.16 -4.74 22.86
N TRP A 109 -5.13 -4.59 21.55
CA TRP A 109 -4.98 -5.69 20.60
C TRP A 109 -3.59 -5.71 19.96
N THR A 110 -2.97 -6.89 20.04
CA THR A 110 -1.69 -7.18 19.39
C THR A 110 -1.75 -8.50 18.62
N GLN A 111 -0.77 -8.71 17.76
CA GLN A 111 -0.53 -9.95 17.04
C GLN A 111 0.99 -10.18 17.12
N GLY A 112 1.42 -11.34 17.62
CA GLY A 112 2.82 -11.56 18.02
C GLY A 112 3.81 -11.26 16.90
N GLY A 113 4.59 -10.18 17.05
CA GLY A 113 5.39 -9.56 16.00
C GLY A 113 5.16 -8.05 15.96
N SER A 114 5.46 -7.42 14.81
CA SER A 114 5.09 -6.02 14.57
C SER A 114 3.65 -5.95 14.08
N THR A 115 2.81 -5.19 14.79
CA THR A 115 1.42 -4.91 14.42
C THR A 115 1.26 -3.60 13.66
N VAL A 116 2.35 -2.82 13.50
CA VAL A 116 2.35 -1.52 12.82
C VAL A 116 1.73 -1.67 11.44
N ASN A 117 0.84 -0.73 11.09
CA ASN A 117 0.16 -0.67 9.80
C ASN A 117 -0.84 -1.81 9.53
N SER A 118 -1.10 -2.74 10.46
CA SER A 118 -2.15 -3.74 10.28
C SER A 118 -3.53 -3.09 10.08
N PRO A 119 -4.39 -3.61 9.17
CA PRO A 119 -5.72 -3.04 8.92
C PRO A 119 -6.64 -3.04 10.15
N VAL A 120 -7.27 -1.90 10.42
CA VAL A 120 -8.34 -1.77 11.42
C VAL A 120 -9.66 -1.54 10.69
N VAL A 121 -10.66 -2.37 10.98
CA VAL A 121 -11.97 -2.38 10.31
C VAL A 121 -13.11 -2.03 11.27
N ALA A 122 -14.20 -1.49 10.74
CA ALA A 122 -15.39 -1.19 11.52
C ALA A 122 -15.99 -2.47 12.14
N SER A 123 -16.26 -2.40 13.44
CA SER A 123 -16.80 -3.49 14.26
C SER A 123 -18.28 -3.77 13.96
N ALA A 124 -19.03 -2.76 13.54
CA ALA A 124 -20.41 -2.87 13.06
C ALA A 124 -20.72 -1.74 12.06
N ASP A 125 -21.84 -1.83 11.35
CA ASP A 125 -22.38 -0.75 10.52
C ASP A 125 -22.59 0.53 11.33
N GLY A 126 -22.31 1.70 10.76
CA GLY A 126 -22.54 2.97 11.46
C GLY A 126 -22.12 4.22 10.67
N VAL A 127 -22.07 5.35 11.35
CA VAL A 127 -21.58 6.63 10.83
C VAL A 127 -20.40 7.10 11.66
N VAL A 128 -19.30 7.46 11.02
CA VAL A 128 -18.09 7.96 11.69
C VAL A 128 -18.39 9.33 12.30
N SER A 129 -18.41 9.41 13.64
CA SER A 129 -18.71 10.64 14.37
C SER A 129 -17.45 11.47 14.65
N LYS A 130 -16.27 10.83 14.76
CA LYS A 130 -14.98 11.52 14.94
C LYS A 130 -13.87 10.83 14.17
N VAL A 131 -13.01 11.65 13.56
CA VAL A 131 -11.64 11.31 13.15
C VAL A 131 -10.75 12.43 13.69
N ARG A 132 -9.80 12.11 14.57
CA ARG A 132 -9.05 13.12 15.34
C ARG A 132 -7.61 12.67 15.57
N ASP A 133 -6.70 13.63 15.56
CA ASP A 133 -5.28 13.45 15.87
C ASP A 133 -4.92 14.31 17.09
N LEU A 134 -4.50 13.67 18.18
CA LEU A 134 -4.06 14.28 19.43
C LEU A 134 -2.52 14.24 19.59
N GLY A 135 -1.79 13.92 18.51
CA GLY A 135 -0.33 13.85 18.51
C GLY A 135 0.21 12.77 19.44
N GLY A 136 1.20 13.12 20.27
CA GLY A 136 1.88 12.22 21.20
C GLY A 136 1.20 12.05 22.57
N THR A 137 -0.10 12.30 22.68
CA THR A 137 -0.85 12.21 23.96
C THR A 137 -2.18 11.49 23.82
N SER A 138 -2.69 10.95 24.94
CA SER A 138 -4.01 10.28 24.99
C SER A 138 -4.15 9.21 23.90
N TYR A 139 -5.32 9.11 23.25
CA TYR A 139 -5.58 8.19 22.14
C TYR A 139 -4.73 8.40 20.88
N GLY A 140 -3.98 9.49 20.77
CA GLY A 140 -3.24 9.84 19.56
C GLY A 140 -4.17 10.06 18.37
N LYS A 141 -3.94 9.32 17.28
CA LYS A 141 -4.86 9.24 16.15
C LYS A 141 -5.98 8.25 16.47
N TYR A 142 -7.22 8.71 16.46
CA TYR A 142 -8.38 7.85 16.73
C TYR A 142 -9.60 8.11 15.84
N VAL A 143 -10.42 7.08 15.71
CA VAL A 143 -11.73 7.08 15.03
C VAL A 143 -12.81 6.73 16.04
N VAL A 144 -13.98 7.36 15.94
CA VAL A 144 -15.21 6.97 16.65
C VAL A 144 -16.32 6.72 15.64
N ILE A 145 -17.00 5.59 15.76
CA ILE A 145 -18.19 5.25 14.95
C ILE A 145 -19.41 5.25 15.87
N ASN A 146 -20.48 5.93 15.44
CA ASN A 146 -21.81 5.85 16.05
C ASN A 146 -22.62 4.78 15.30
N HIS A 147 -23.20 3.84 16.04
CA HIS A 147 -23.96 2.71 15.51
C HIS A 147 -25.49 2.85 15.70
N GLY A 148 -25.94 3.96 16.29
CA GLY A 148 -27.33 4.17 16.72
C GLY A 148 -27.60 3.59 18.12
N GLY A 149 -28.77 3.91 18.68
CA GLY A 149 -29.23 3.36 19.97
C GLY A 149 -28.26 3.57 21.13
N GLY A 150 -27.58 4.73 21.21
CA GLY A 150 -26.57 5.01 22.25
C GLY A 150 -25.20 4.36 22.03
N TRP A 151 -25.09 3.39 21.10
CA TRP A 151 -23.88 2.59 20.89
C TRP A 151 -22.83 3.28 20.02
N SER A 152 -21.57 3.21 20.44
CA SER A 152 -20.41 3.67 19.67
C SER A 152 -19.18 2.78 19.88
N THR A 153 -18.23 2.83 18.94
CA THR A 153 -16.92 2.18 19.08
C THR A 153 -15.78 3.17 18.89
N VAL A 154 -14.68 2.97 19.62
CA VAL A 154 -13.47 3.79 19.54
C VAL A 154 -12.30 2.92 19.09
N TYR A 155 -11.47 3.48 18.20
CA TYR A 155 -10.27 2.85 17.63
C TYR A 155 -9.12 3.83 17.75
N ALA A 156 -8.15 3.55 18.60
CA ALA A 156 -7.12 4.50 19.02
C ALA A 156 -5.68 3.98 18.79
N HIS A 157 -4.71 4.87 18.97
CA HIS A 157 -3.29 4.70 18.67
C HIS A 157 -2.98 4.38 17.19
N LEU A 158 -3.90 4.73 16.29
CA LEU A 158 -3.78 4.45 14.86
C LEU A 158 -2.53 5.11 14.25
N ASN A 159 -2.01 4.58 13.15
CA ASN A 159 -0.97 5.28 12.38
C ASN A 159 -1.58 6.18 11.28
N GLY A 160 -2.77 5.81 10.79
CA GLY A 160 -3.47 6.53 9.73
C GLY A 160 -4.96 6.18 9.65
N PHE A 161 -5.71 6.99 8.92
CA PHE A 161 -7.15 6.88 8.74
C PHE A 161 -7.51 6.46 7.31
N ASN A 162 -8.48 5.56 7.17
CA ASN A 162 -9.09 5.17 5.90
C ASN A 162 -10.53 5.70 5.77
N THR A 163 -10.95 6.59 6.69
CA THR A 163 -12.29 7.18 6.74
C THR A 163 -12.26 8.64 7.21
N SER A 164 -13.41 9.32 7.19
CA SER A 164 -13.59 10.71 7.60
C SER A 164 -14.89 10.89 8.40
N THR A 165 -14.96 11.90 9.27
CA THR A 165 -16.20 12.26 9.97
C THR A 165 -17.35 12.45 8.97
N GLY A 166 -18.53 11.93 9.31
CA GLY A 166 -19.73 11.91 8.47
C GLY A 166 -19.84 10.73 7.52
N ALA A 167 -18.79 9.92 7.34
CA ALA A 167 -18.84 8.75 6.45
C ALA A 167 -19.71 7.62 7.05
N THR A 168 -20.66 7.11 6.27
CA THR A 168 -21.29 5.81 6.55
C THR A 168 -20.28 4.69 6.28
N VAL A 169 -20.20 3.72 7.19
CA VAL A 169 -19.30 2.57 7.10
C VAL A 169 -20.05 1.25 7.36
N LYS A 170 -19.59 0.17 6.73
CA LYS A 170 -20.09 -1.19 6.94
C LYS A 170 -19.18 -2.02 7.84
N ALA A 171 -19.75 -2.99 8.56
CA ALA A 171 -18.96 -3.98 9.29
C ALA A 171 -17.93 -4.65 8.36
N GLY A 172 -16.66 -4.62 8.76
CA GLY A 172 -15.55 -5.18 7.98
C GLY A 172 -14.85 -4.19 7.04
N GLN A 173 -15.45 -3.03 6.79
CA GLN A 173 -14.83 -1.95 6.01
C GLN A 173 -13.63 -1.37 6.77
N GLN A 174 -12.50 -1.21 6.09
CA GLN A 174 -11.29 -0.62 6.70
C GLN A 174 -11.47 0.87 7.00
N ILE A 175 -11.20 1.25 8.25
CA ILE A 175 -11.36 2.63 8.78
C ILE A 175 -10.03 3.26 9.21
N GLY A 176 -8.98 2.47 9.37
CA GLY A 176 -7.64 2.94 9.68
C GLY A 176 -6.62 1.80 9.67
N ILE A 177 -5.47 2.08 10.30
CA ILE A 177 -4.39 1.12 10.48
C ILE A 177 -3.78 1.24 11.88
N VAL A 178 -3.37 0.12 12.47
CA VAL A 178 -2.69 0.04 13.77
C VAL A 178 -1.42 0.89 13.77
N GLY A 179 -1.12 1.53 14.89
CA GLY A 179 0.07 2.36 15.07
C GLY A 179 0.56 2.39 16.51
N SER A 180 1.32 3.44 16.82
CA SER A 180 1.87 3.72 18.15
C SER A 180 1.81 5.22 18.44
N THR A 181 0.70 5.87 18.05
CA THR A 181 0.50 7.31 18.29
C THR A 181 -0.15 7.56 19.65
N GLY A 182 -0.10 8.79 20.16
CA GLY A 182 -0.66 9.10 21.49
C GLY A 182 0.25 8.68 22.63
N GLY A 183 -0.35 8.43 23.80
CA GLY A 183 0.30 7.80 24.96
C GLY A 183 0.44 6.29 24.78
N SER A 184 1.07 5.86 23.69
CA SER A 184 1.31 4.44 23.39
C SER A 184 2.81 4.16 23.38
N THR A 185 3.24 3.20 24.20
CA THR A 185 4.64 2.76 24.32
C THR A 185 5.06 1.75 23.24
N GLY A 186 4.13 1.25 22.44
CA GLY A 186 4.44 0.35 21.33
C GLY A 186 3.21 -0.05 20.50
N PRO A 187 3.42 -0.65 19.31
CA PRO A 187 2.35 -0.85 18.34
C PRO A 187 1.19 -1.74 18.80
N HIS A 188 -0.02 -1.17 18.88
CA HIS A 188 -1.26 -1.88 19.20
C HIS A 188 -2.50 -1.08 18.76
N LEU A 189 -3.66 -1.74 18.65
CA LEU A 189 -4.95 -1.06 18.58
C LEU A 189 -5.56 -1.03 19.98
N HIS A 190 -5.79 0.16 20.52
CA HIS A 190 -6.69 0.31 21.66
C HIS A 190 -8.13 0.41 21.13
N PHE A 191 -9.03 -0.42 21.68
CA PHE A 191 -10.40 -0.57 21.20
C PHE A 191 -11.42 -0.59 22.34
N GLU A 192 -12.53 0.09 22.12
CA GLU A 192 -13.60 0.26 23.08
C GLU A 192 -14.99 0.08 22.43
N GLN A 193 -15.94 -0.43 23.21
CA GLN A 193 -17.38 -0.39 22.91
C GLN A 193 -18.07 0.43 24.00
N ARG A 194 -18.79 1.48 23.63
CA ARG A 194 -19.45 2.42 24.55
C ARG A 194 -20.95 2.45 24.32
N HIS A 195 -21.71 2.60 25.40
CA HIS A 195 -23.13 2.94 25.38
C HIS A 195 -23.33 4.24 26.15
N ASP A 196 -23.97 5.24 25.53
CA ASP A 196 -24.17 6.58 26.09
C ASP A 196 -22.88 7.20 26.65
N THR A 197 -21.79 7.04 25.90
CA THR A 197 -20.40 7.43 26.23
C THR A 197 -19.69 6.62 27.33
N VAL A 198 -20.37 5.70 28.02
CA VAL A 198 -19.79 4.83 29.06
C VAL A 198 -19.27 3.53 28.45
N ASP A 199 -18.01 3.18 28.72
CA ASP A 199 -17.38 1.92 28.30
C ASP A 199 -18.11 0.69 28.84
N GLN A 200 -18.58 -0.13 27.92
CA GLN A 200 -19.22 -1.40 28.21
C GLN A 200 -18.22 -2.54 28.04
N ARG A 201 -18.37 -3.60 28.84
CA ARG A 201 -17.57 -4.81 28.66
C ARG A 201 -17.76 -5.32 27.24
N ILE A 202 -16.64 -5.47 26.53
CA ILE A 202 -16.65 -5.79 25.10
C ILE A 202 -17.28 -7.16 24.84
N THR A 203 -18.11 -7.20 23.80
CA THR A 203 -18.84 -8.37 23.31
C THR A 203 -18.57 -8.48 21.81
N PHE A 204 -18.31 -9.70 21.33
CA PHE A 204 -18.26 -9.98 19.90
C PHE A 204 -19.12 -11.20 19.56
N ASN A 205 -19.83 -11.18 18.43
CA ASN A 205 -20.71 -12.28 18.02
C ASN A 205 -21.70 -12.68 19.15
N GLY A 206 -22.30 -11.68 19.81
CA GLY A 206 -23.14 -11.85 21.01
C GLY A 206 -22.45 -12.42 22.27
N ALA A 207 -21.15 -12.73 22.25
CA ALA A 207 -20.43 -13.33 23.37
C ALA A 207 -19.46 -12.33 24.06
N PRO A 208 -19.51 -12.15 25.40
CA PRO A 208 -18.55 -11.32 26.12
C PRO A 208 -17.11 -11.79 25.94
N PHE A 209 -16.20 -10.86 25.65
CA PHE A 209 -14.78 -11.14 25.48
C PHE A 209 -13.96 -10.45 26.57
N GLY A 210 -13.45 -11.25 27.52
CA GLY A 210 -12.44 -10.83 28.48
C GLY A 210 -12.31 -11.78 29.68
N GLY A 211 -11.33 -11.50 30.54
CA GLY A 211 -11.07 -12.22 31.80
C GLY A 211 -11.27 -11.35 33.05
N SER A 212 -10.76 -11.82 34.18
CA SER A 212 -10.70 -11.11 35.47
C SER A 212 -9.27 -10.67 35.78
N GLY A 213 -9.12 -9.56 36.51
CA GLY A 213 -7.78 -9.02 36.83
C GLY A 213 -7.04 -8.54 35.58
N ARG A 214 -5.74 -8.79 35.51
CA ARG A 214 -4.91 -8.62 34.30
C ARG A 214 -4.97 -9.91 33.48
N TRP A 215 -5.40 -9.82 32.22
CA TRP A 215 -5.62 -10.98 31.37
C TRP A 215 -5.25 -10.69 29.90
N SER A 216 -4.93 -11.74 29.15
CA SER A 216 -4.89 -11.72 27.69
C SER A 216 -5.52 -12.99 27.12
N LYS A 217 -6.08 -12.90 25.91
CA LYS A 217 -6.72 -14.01 25.21
C LYS A 217 -6.67 -13.78 23.70
N SER A 218 -6.46 -14.83 22.92
CA SER A 218 -6.57 -14.75 21.46
C SER A 218 -8.00 -14.98 20.98
N LEU A 219 -8.41 -14.25 19.95
CA LEU A 219 -9.67 -14.44 19.24
C LEU A 219 -9.43 -14.31 17.73
N THR A 220 -10.16 -15.11 16.93
CA THR A 220 -10.13 -15.05 15.47
C THR A 220 -11.32 -14.26 14.97
N SER A 221 -11.07 -13.26 14.13
CA SER A 221 -12.11 -12.37 13.62
C SER A 221 -13.09 -13.11 12.70
N LYS A 222 -14.38 -12.85 12.92
CA LYS A 222 -15.49 -13.24 12.03
C LYS A 222 -16.06 -12.03 11.27
N ASN A 223 -15.31 -10.91 11.22
CA ASN A 223 -15.70 -9.69 10.53
C ASN A 223 -15.52 -9.86 9.01
N CYS A 224 -16.43 -10.62 8.41
CA CYS A 224 -16.41 -11.06 7.02
C CYS A 224 -17.49 -10.29 6.25
N GLU A 225 -17.09 -9.24 5.53
CA GLU A 225 -17.99 -8.33 4.80
C GLU A 225 -19.08 -9.07 3.99
N THR A 226 -20.33 -8.66 4.16
CA THR A 226 -21.43 -9.08 3.28
C THR A 226 -21.34 -8.31 1.96
N LYS A 227 -20.69 -8.94 0.97
CA LYS A 227 -20.54 -8.40 -0.39
C LYS A 227 -21.88 -8.01 -1.00
N THR A 228 -22.16 -6.71 -1.05
CA THR A 228 -23.19 -6.14 -1.94
C THR A 228 -22.44 -5.46 -3.11
N PRO A 229 -22.56 -5.93 -4.35
CA PRO A 229 -21.90 -5.30 -5.49
C PRO A 229 -22.60 -3.99 -5.86
N GLU A 230 -21.91 -2.86 -5.77
CA GLU A 230 -22.31 -1.64 -6.49
C GLU A 230 -21.95 -1.79 -7.99
N PRO A 231 -22.73 -1.17 -8.90
CA PRO A 231 -22.53 -1.32 -10.35
C PRO A 231 -21.26 -0.62 -10.84
N LYS A 232 -20.61 -1.27 -11.82
CA LYS A 232 -19.42 -0.81 -12.57
C LYS A 232 -19.61 0.61 -13.14
N PRO A 233 -18.79 1.61 -12.77
CA PRO A 233 -18.37 2.65 -13.68
C PRO A 233 -17.37 2.06 -14.69
N GLU A 234 -17.52 2.38 -15.96
CA GLU A 234 -16.50 2.09 -16.97
C GLU A 234 -15.20 2.80 -16.59
N GLY A 235 -14.15 2.00 -16.38
CA GLY A 235 -12.78 2.48 -16.33
C GLY A 235 -12.18 2.38 -17.74
N PRO A 236 -11.20 3.23 -18.08
CA PRO A 236 -10.64 3.28 -19.43
C PRO A 236 -10.11 1.91 -19.85
N GLY A 237 -10.44 1.49 -21.09
CA GLY A 237 -10.05 0.19 -21.63
C GLY A 237 -11.11 -0.57 -22.43
N ASP A 238 -12.23 0.03 -22.82
CA ASP A 238 -13.21 -0.56 -23.75
C ASP A 238 -13.36 0.21 -25.07
N GLY A 239 -12.22 0.45 -25.73
CA GLY A 239 -12.15 0.54 -27.19
C GLY A 239 -13.11 1.53 -27.85
N GLY A 240 -13.17 2.77 -27.33
CA GLY A 240 -13.98 3.85 -27.89
C GLY A 240 -13.64 4.08 -29.37
N THR A 241 -14.52 3.59 -30.26
CA THR A 241 -14.38 3.63 -31.72
C THR A 241 -14.55 5.06 -32.26
N GLY A 242 -13.53 5.88 -32.02
CA GLY A 242 -13.50 7.30 -32.36
C GLY A 242 -12.31 8.09 -31.81
N SER A 243 -11.40 7.51 -31.01
CA SER A 243 -10.23 8.23 -30.51
C SER A 243 -9.28 8.66 -31.63
N THR A 244 -8.94 9.96 -31.65
CA THR A 244 -7.91 10.55 -32.51
C THR A 244 -6.75 11.04 -31.64
N GLY A 245 -5.79 10.16 -31.37
CA GLY A 245 -4.66 10.48 -30.50
C GLY A 245 -3.72 9.31 -30.26
N MET A 246 -2.85 9.46 -29.27
CA MET A 246 -2.21 8.33 -28.60
C MET A 246 -3.19 7.68 -27.61
N VAL A 247 -2.96 6.40 -27.27
CA VAL A 247 -3.66 5.61 -26.25
C VAL A 247 -2.71 4.54 -25.69
N ASP A 248 -3.10 3.86 -24.61
CA ASP A 248 -2.39 2.71 -24.03
C ASP A 248 -0.90 3.01 -23.75
N LEU A 249 -0.65 3.96 -22.84
CA LEU A 249 0.70 4.40 -22.51
C LEU A 249 1.46 3.38 -21.65
N ALA A 250 2.76 3.26 -21.88
CA ALA A 250 3.70 2.57 -21.01
C ALA A 250 4.97 3.42 -20.81
N SER A 251 5.46 3.47 -19.57
CA SER A 251 6.83 3.90 -19.27
C SER A 251 7.81 2.77 -19.60
N ALA A 252 8.95 3.11 -20.18
CA ALA A 252 10.09 2.20 -20.36
C ALA A 252 11.38 2.99 -20.66
N ASP A 253 12.46 2.79 -19.94
CA ASP A 253 13.81 3.12 -20.44
C ASP A 253 14.29 2.04 -21.43
N LEU A 254 13.87 2.17 -22.70
CA LEU A 254 14.24 1.20 -23.75
C LEU A 254 15.70 1.34 -24.19
N ASN A 255 16.40 2.42 -23.82
CA ASN A 255 17.68 2.80 -24.40
C ASN A 255 18.86 2.69 -23.39
N GLY A 256 18.56 2.56 -22.09
CA GLY A 256 19.51 2.41 -21.00
C GLY A 256 20.16 3.71 -20.50
N ASP A 257 19.61 4.88 -20.84
CA ASP A 257 20.16 6.19 -20.42
C ASP A 257 19.70 6.62 -19.01
N ASN A 258 18.89 5.81 -18.34
CA ASN A 258 18.28 6.02 -17.02
C ASN A 258 17.34 7.24 -17.01
N VAL A 259 16.70 7.53 -18.14
CA VAL A 259 15.58 8.45 -18.26
C VAL A 259 14.41 7.68 -18.85
N VAL A 260 13.25 7.74 -18.20
CA VAL A 260 12.06 7.01 -18.68
C VAL A 260 11.56 7.55 -20.03
N ASP A 261 11.45 6.69 -21.05
CA ASP A 261 10.76 7.01 -22.29
C ASP A 261 9.25 6.71 -22.16
N VAL A 262 8.43 7.33 -23.02
CA VAL A 262 6.99 7.06 -23.11
C VAL A 262 6.69 6.30 -24.40
N ALA A 263 6.26 5.05 -24.30
CA ALA A 263 5.68 4.30 -25.41
C ALA A 263 4.15 4.52 -25.46
N ALA A 264 3.59 4.75 -26.64
CA ALA A 264 2.14 4.92 -26.80
C ALA A 264 1.63 4.47 -28.19
N VAL A 265 0.40 3.97 -28.23
CA VAL A 265 -0.26 3.45 -29.44
C VAL A 265 -1.01 4.57 -30.16
N GLU A 266 -0.74 4.78 -31.44
CA GLU A 266 -1.48 5.72 -32.28
C GLU A 266 -2.80 5.09 -32.74
N ALA A 267 -3.91 5.47 -32.10
CA ALA A 267 -5.21 4.80 -32.23
C ALA A 267 -5.71 4.67 -33.67
N SER A 268 -5.41 5.65 -34.52
CA SER A 268 -5.83 5.70 -35.93
C SER A 268 -5.03 4.78 -36.87
N THR A 269 -3.86 4.28 -36.45
CA THR A 269 -2.97 3.46 -37.29
C THR A 269 -2.57 2.13 -36.65
N GLY A 270 -2.76 1.97 -35.34
CA GLY A 270 -2.27 0.82 -34.58
C GLY A 270 -0.74 0.71 -34.53
N LYS A 271 -0.03 1.82 -34.74
CA LYS A 271 1.43 1.90 -34.59
C LYS A 271 1.81 2.17 -33.14
N LEU A 272 2.93 1.60 -32.70
CA LEU A 272 3.54 1.94 -31.42
C LEU A 272 4.69 2.93 -31.65
N TRP A 273 4.63 4.06 -30.95
CA TRP A 273 5.63 5.13 -31.02
C TRP A 273 6.31 5.31 -29.67
N LEU A 274 7.62 5.54 -29.70
CA LEU A 274 8.42 5.91 -28.54
C LEU A 274 8.70 7.41 -28.55
N TYR A 275 8.37 8.07 -27.44
CA TYR A 275 8.63 9.47 -27.18
C TYR A 275 9.74 9.56 -26.14
N LYS A 276 10.97 9.71 -26.62
CA LYS A 276 12.16 9.64 -25.77
C LYS A 276 12.18 10.67 -24.66
N GLY A 277 12.54 10.26 -23.46
CA GLY A 277 12.73 11.14 -22.31
C GLY A 277 13.93 12.07 -22.49
N ALA A 278 13.98 13.09 -21.63
CA ALA A 278 15.15 13.93 -21.44
C ALA A 278 15.15 14.45 -20.01
N SER A 279 16.33 14.42 -19.35
CA SER A 279 16.56 14.81 -17.94
C SER A 279 16.21 16.25 -17.57
N ASN A 280 15.72 17.05 -18.51
CA ASN A 280 15.07 18.35 -18.25
C ASN A 280 13.54 18.21 -17.99
N GLY A 281 13.05 16.97 -17.84
CA GLY A 281 11.64 16.64 -17.65
C GLY A 281 10.81 16.96 -18.89
N THR A 282 11.26 16.53 -20.07
CA THR A 282 10.49 16.62 -21.32
C THR A 282 10.55 15.31 -22.08
N VAL A 283 9.61 15.11 -23.00
CA VAL A 283 9.60 13.98 -23.94
C VAL A 283 9.72 14.48 -25.38
N ALA A 284 10.22 13.63 -26.27
CA ALA A 284 10.26 13.90 -27.71
C ALA A 284 8.85 14.22 -28.23
N SER A 285 8.75 14.94 -29.35
CA SER A 285 7.46 15.31 -29.93
C SER A 285 7.54 15.48 -31.45
N GLY A 286 6.39 15.49 -32.11
CA GLY A 286 6.28 15.69 -33.56
C GLY A 286 7.05 14.63 -34.35
N GLY A 287 7.97 15.07 -35.22
CA GLY A 287 8.78 14.18 -36.06
C GLY A 287 9.94 13.47 -35.34
N ASN A 288 10.18 13.76 -34.06
CA ASN A 288 11.32 13.22 -33.30
C ASN A 288 10.99 11.93 -32.52
N ARG A 289 9.73 11.47 -32.57
CA ARG A 289 9.31 10.17 -32.00
C ARG A 289 9.81 9.00 -32.85
N VAL A 290 10.19 7.89 -32.23
CA VAL A 290 10.72 6.70 -32.92
C VAL A 290 9.59 5.70 -33.16
N LEU A 291 9.50 5.14 -34.38
CA LEU A 291 8.53 4.09 -34.69
C LEU A 291 9.09 2.75 -34.21
N ILE A 292 8.54 2.22 -33.12
CA ILE A 292 8.97 0.93 -32.53
C ILE A 292 8.00 -0.22 -32.86
N GLY A 293 6.78 0.07 -33.31
CA GLY A 293 5.82 -0.91 -33.81
C GLY A 293 5.10 -0.43 -35.06
N SER A 294 5.26 -1.14 -36.18
CA SER A 294 4.77 -0.71 -37.50
C SER A 294 3.25 -0.86 -37.71
N GLY A 295 2.56 -1.61 -36.86
CA GLY A 295 1.10 -1.82 -36.90
C GLY A 295 0.65 -2.94 -35.96
N GLY A 296 -0.67 -3.10 -35.79
CA GLY A 296 -1.30 -4.19 -35.02
C GLY A 296 -1.38 -3.98 -33.51
N TRP A 297 -0.87 -2.87 -32.97
CA TRP A 297 -0.92 -2.57 -31.54
C TRP A 297 -2.31 -2.19 -31.03
N ASN A 298 -3.21 -1.83 -31.94
CA ASN A 298 -4.66 -1.72 -31.67
C ASN A 298 -5.36 -3.08 -31.45
N GLY A 299 -4.65 -4.20 -31.56
CA GLY A 299 -5.09 -5.53 -31.12
C GLY A 299 -4.40 -5.99 -29.83
N MET A 300 -3.70 -5.06 -29.15
CA MET A 300 -3.03 -5.25 -27.88
C MET A 300 -3.67 -4.34 -26.83
N SER A 301 -3.63 -4.72 -25.55
CA SER A 301 -4.05 -3.86 -24.44
C SER A 301 -3.24 -4.13 -23.18
N ASN A 302 -3.41 -3.26 -22.18
CA ASN A 302 -2.71 -3.35 -20.88
C ASN A 302 -1.18 -3.40 -21.06
N LEU A 303 -0.67 -2.43 -21.83
CA LEU A 303 0.76 -2.25 -22.07
C LEU A 303 1.44 -1.78 -20.78
N THR A 304 2.65 -2.26 -20.51
CA THR A 304 3.51 -1.76 -19.44
C THR A 304 4.96 -2.08 -19.77
N GLY A 305 5.91 -1.29 -19.27
CA GLY A 305 7.34 -1.53 -19.47
C GLY A 305 8.12 -1.65 -18.18
N GLY A 306 9.26 -2.35 -18.26
CA GLY A 306 10.14 -2.69 -17.14
C GLY A 306 11.17 -3.75 -17.55
N ASP A 307 12.34 -3.81 -16.92
CA ASP A 307 13.38 -4.82 -17.21
C ASP A 307 12.96 -6.24 -16.78
N PHE A 308 12.20 -6.93 -17.62
CA PHE A 308 11.73 -8.31 -17.39
C PHE A 308 12.81 -9.35 -17.70
N THR A 309 13.89 -8.98 -18.39
CA THR A 309 14.98 -9.89 -18.75
C THR A 309 16.19 -9.83 -17.80
N GLY A 310 16.32 -8.78 -17.01
CA GLY A 310 17.46 -8.47 -16.15
C GLY A 310 18.70 -8.03 -16.92
N ASP A 311 18.53 -7.45 -18.12
CA ASP A 311 19.64 -7.06 -19.00
C ASP A 311 20.05 -5.57 -18.88
N GLY A 312 19.33 -4.81 -18.06
CA GLY A 312 19.57 -3.40 -17.78
C GLY A 312 18.80 -2.42 -18.68
N LYS A 313 17.86 -2.91 -19.50
CA LYS A 313 16.92 -2.10 -20.29
C LYS A 313 15.50 -2.52 -19.97
N ASP A 314 14.57 -1.58 -20.05
CA ASP A 314 13.17 -1.95 -19.97
C ASP A 314 12.72 -2.71 -21.23
N ASP A 315 11.90 -3.73 -21.02
CA ASP A 315 11.15 -4.42 -22.06
C ASP A 315 9.70 -3.90 -22.07
N ILE A 316 8.91 -4.24 -23.10
CA ILE A 316 7.45 -4.01 -23.11
C ILE A 316 6.70 -5.33 -22.95
N VAL A 317 5.70 -5.36 -22.07
CA VAL A 317 4.73 -6.45 -21.92
C VAL A 317 3.35 -5.98 -22.35
N ALA A 318 2.62 -6.80 -23.11
CA ALA A 318 1.27 -6.47 -23.57
C ALA A 318 0.38 -7.72 -23.77
N VAL A 319 -0.93 -7.56 -23.59
CA VAL A 319 -1.94 -8.61 -23.78
C VAL A 319 -2.48 -8.57 -25.21
N GLU A 320 -2.40 -9.68 -25.94
CA GLU A 320 -3.01 -9.84 -27.26
C GLU A 320 -4.50 -10.14 -27.11
N GLU A 321 -5.36 -9.18 -27.42
CA GLU A 321 -6.78 -9.22 -27.03
C GLU A 321 -7.54 -10.42 -27.62
N SER A 322 -7.27 -10.71 -28.89
CA SER A 322 -7.92 -11.77 -29.67
C SER A 322 -7.65 -13.19 -29.14
N THR A 323 -6.58 -13.38 -28.36
CA THR A 323 -6.17 -14.71 -27.84
C THR A 323 -6.07 -14.75 -26.32
N GLY A 324 -6.00 -13.59 -25.64
CA GLY A 324 -5.70 -13.49 -24.21
C GLY A 324 -4.28 -13.94 -23.85
N LYS A 325 -3.34 -13.96 -24.80
CA LYS A 325 -1.92 -14.27 -24.56
C LYS A 325 -1.18 -13.05 -24.03
N LEU A 326 -0.16 -13.28 -23.21
CA LEU A 326 0.77 -12.26 -22.75
C LEU A 326 2.10 -12.40 -23.49
N TRP A 327 2.54 -11.30 -24.11
CA TRP A 327 3.75 -11.24 -24.91
C TRP A 327 4.74 -10.24 -24.33
N LEU A 328 6.02 -10.64 -24.33
CA LEU A 328 7.18 -9.82 -23.98
C LEU A 328 7.92 -9.41 -25.26
N TYR A 329 8.16 -8.12 -25.40
CA TYR A 329 8.84 -7.47 -26.52
C TYR A 329 10.12 -6.84 -25.97
N LYS A 330 11.28 -7.42 -26.28
CA LYS A 330 12.52 -7.09 -25.57
C LYS A 330 13.09 -5.74 -25.98
N GLY A 331 13.62 -4.96 -25.03
CA GLY A 331 14.32 -3.70 -25.31
C GLY A 331 15.62 -3.88 -26.11
N ALA A 332 16.15 -2.78 -26.66
CA ALA A 332 17.42 -2.77 -27.42
C ALA A 332 18.06 -1.37 -27.44
N ASP A 333 19.39 -1.30 -27.45
CA ASP A 333 20.17 -0.06 -27.30
C ASP A 333 19.87 1.02 -28.38
N ASP A 334 19.32 0.63 -29.54
CA ASP A 334 18.87 1.55 -30.60
C ASP A 334 17.46 2.13 -30.34
N SER A 335 16.90 1.86 -29.16
CA SER A 335 15.56 2.24 -28.71
C SER A 335 14.46 1.60 -29.57
N THR A 336 14.68 0.35 -29.93
CA THR A 336 13.68 -0.51 -30.59
C THR A 336 13.23 -1.62 -29.65
N ILE A 337 12.23 -2.39 -30.08
CA ILE A 337 11.77 -3.58 -29.37
C ILE A 337 11.78 -4.81 -30.28
N SER A 338 11.95 -6.00 -29.70
CA SER A 338 11.82 -7.26 -30.46
C SER A 338 10.41 -7.38 -31.06
N SER A 339 10.30 -7.85 -32.31
CA SER A 339 9.05 -7.83 -33.06
C SER A 339 8.82 -9.10 -33.88
N GLY A 340 7.60 -9.28 -34.38
CA GLY A 340 7.23 -10.43 -35.21
C GLY A 340 7.44 -11.77 -34.49
N GLY A 341 8.27 -12.65 -35.05
CA GLY A 341 8.62 -13.95 -34.47
C GLY A 341 9.58 -13.88 -33.28
N SER A 342 10.14 -12.71 -32.95
CA SER A 342 11.16 -12.52 -31.90
C SER A 342 10.57 -12.03 -30.56
N ARG A 343 9.25 -11.82 -30.47
CA ARG A 343 8.56 -11.60 -29.18
C ARG A 343 8.41 -12.92 -28.41
N VAL A 344 8.54 -12.89 -27.09
CA VAL A 344 8.50 -14.09 -26.24
C VAL A 344 7.10 -14.28 -25.66
N LEU A 345 6.56 -15.50 -25.77
CA LEU A 345 5.28 -15.85 -25.15
C LEU A 345 5.50 -16.13 -23.67
N ILE A 346 5.10 -15.19 -22.80
CA ILE A 346 5.25 -15.29 -21.35
C ILE A 346 3.93 -15.68 -20.63
N GLY A 347 2.81 -15.68 -21.34
CA GLY A 347 1.52 -16.19 -20.85
C GLY A 347 0.68 -16.80 -21.97
N SER A 348 0.33 -18.08 -21.84
CA SER A 348 -0.30 -18.87 -22.91
C SER A 348 -1.78 -18.57 -23.18
N GLY A 349 -2.48 -17.89 -22.26
CA GLY A 349 -3.88 -17.52 -22.39
C GLY A 349 -4.46 -16.95 -21.08
N GLY A 350 -5.70 -16.46 -21.12
CA GLY A 350 -6.46 -16.01 -19.94
C GLY A 350 -6.18 -14.58 -19.46
N TRP A 351 -5.22 -13.86 -20.05
CA TRP A 351 -4.85 -12.50 -19.66
C TRP A 351 -5.90 -11.45 -20.02
N ASN A 352 -6.81 -11.76 -20.94
CA ASN A 352 -8.04 -11.01 -21.16
C ASN A 352 -8.97 -10.99 -19.92
N GLY A 353 -8.82 -11.95 -18.99
CA GLY A 353 -9.44 -11.94 -17.66
C GLY A 353 -8.80 -10.97 -16.65
N MET A 354 -7.67 -10.33 -17.01
CA MET A 354 -6.94 -9.38 -16.18
C MET A 354 -7.14 -7.93 -16.67
N SER A 355 -6.89 -6.95 -15.82
CA SER A 355 -6.88 -5.51 -16.12
C SER A 355 -5.83 -4.78 -15.28
N ASN A 356 -5.51 -3.54 -15.66
CA ASN A 356 -4.57 -2.67 -14.94
C ASN A 356 -3.24 -3.37 -14.66
N LEU A 357 -2.63 -3.91 -15.72
CA LEU A 357 -1.28 -4.46 -15.62
C LEU A 357 -0.30 -3.31 -15.38
N THR A 358 0.66 -3.53 -14.49
CA THR A 358 1.85 -2.69 -14.40
C THR A 358 3.06 -3.54 -14.05
N ALA A 359 4.19 -3.26 -14.68
CA ALA A 359 5.49 -3.66 -14.17
C ALA A 359 5.75 -2.95 -12.84
N LEU A 360 6.50 -3.62 -11.97
CA LEU A 360 7.06 -3.08 -10.74
C LEU A 360 8.06 -4.07 -10.13
N ASN A 361 9.07 -3.59 -9.42
CA ASN A 361 9.99 -4.43 -8.67
C ASN A 361 9.70 -4.32 -7.16
N LEU A 362 8.81 -5.18 -6.66
CA LEU A 362 8.46 -5.23 -5.22
C LEU A 362 9.43 -6.08 -4.41
N ASN A 363 10.08 -7.05 -5.06
CA ASN A 363 10.89 -8.07 -4.39
C ASN A 363 12.35 -7.61 -4.15
N GLY A 364 12.85 -6.67 -4.96
CA GLY A 364 14.19 -6.08 -4.89
C GLY A 364 15.28 -6.80 -5.71
N ASP A 365 14.95 -7.78 -6.55
CA ASP A 365 15.92 -8.63 -7.27
C ASP A 365 16.46 -8.04 -8.59
N LYS A 366 15.89 -6.92 -9.03
CA LYS A 366 16.18 -6.16 -10.27
C LYS A 366 15.58 -6.73 -11.55
N ILE A 367 14.76 -7.76 -11.46
CA ILE A 367 13.91 -8.20 -12.56
C ILE A 367 12.52 -7.62 -12.29
N ALA A 368 11.87 -7.06 -13.30
CA ALA A 368 10.51 -6.56 -13.17
C ALA A 368 9.53 -7.71 -12.86
N ASP A 369 8.76 -7.54 -11.78
CA ASP A 369 7.54 -8.32 -11.55
C ASP A 369 6.39 -7.69 -12.36
N LEU A 370 5.31 -8.43 -12.57
CA LEU A 370 4.07 -7.90 -13.16
C LEU A 370 2.93 -7.95 -12.13
N ALA A 371 2.35 -6.81 -11.77
CA ALA A 371 1.09 -6.74 -11.04
C ALA A 371 -0.10 -6.70 -12.02
N ALA A 372 -1.20 -7.36 -11.68
CA ALA A 372 -2.42 -7.36 -12.49
C ALA A 372 -3.69 -7.61 -11.63
N VAL A 373 -4.79 -6.93 -11.97
CA VAL A 373 -6.10 -7.09 -11.31
C VAL A 373 -6.92 -8.16 -12.01
N GLU A 374 -7.39 -9.18 -11.28
CA GLU A 374 -8.26 -10.21 -11.81
C GLU A 374 -9.72 -9.72 -11.85
N LYS A 375 -10.26 -9.50 -13.07
CA LYS A 375 -11.57 -8.84 -13.28
C LYS A 375 -12.72 -9.51 -12.53
N SER A 376 -12.72 -10.84 -12.46
CA SER A 376 -13.82 -11.62 -11.88
C SER A 376 -13.90 -11.59 -10.36
N THR A 377 -12.76 -11.36 -9.67
CA THR A 377 -12.67 -11.38 -8.20
C THR A 377 -12.33 -10.02 -7.59
N GLY A 378 -11.77 -9.11 -8.39
CA GLY A 378 -11.23 -7.82 -7.93
C GLY A 378 -9.98 -7.97 -7.06
N LYS A 379 -9.27 -9.11 -7.18
CA LYS A 379 -8.01 -9.36 -6.49
C LYS A 379 -6.83 -8.79 -7.28
N LEU A 380 -5.79 -8.37 -6.56
CA LEU A 380 -4.51 -8.01 -7.15
C LEU A 380 -3.52 -9.16 -6.99
N TYR A 381 -2.93 -9.57 -8.10
CA TYR A 381 -1.92 -10.61 -8.18
C TYR A 381 -0.59 -10.02 -8.62
N LEU A 382 0.49 -10.44 -7.96
CA LEU A 382 1.87 -10.25 -8.39
C LEU A 382 2.32 -11.51 -9.12
N TYR A 383 2.97 -11.36 -10.26
CA TYR A 383 3.56 -12.43 -11.05
C TYR A 383 5.08 -12.15 -11.05
N PRO A 384 5.87 -12.82 -10.19
CA PRO A 384 7.27 -12.46 -10.05
C PRO A 384 8.08 -12.72 -11.31
N GLY A 385 9.00 -11.82 -11.65
CA GLY A 385 9.90 -11.97 -12.80
C GLY A 385 10.84 -13.17 -12.67
N ASN A 386 11.41 -13.64 -13.78
CA ASN A 386 12.50 -14.63 -13.77
C ASN A 386 13.53 -14.49 -14.91
N GLY A 387 13.57 -13.35 -15.61
CA GLY A 387 14.50 -13.08 -16.71
C GLY A 387 14.11 -13.74 -18.06
N THR A 388 13.15 -14.68 -18.04
CA THR A 388 12.67 -15.38 -19.25
C THR A 388 11.14 -15.38 -19.39
N GLY A 389 10.43 -14.90 -18.37
CA GLY A 389 8.98 -14.89 -18.25
C GLY A 389 8.57 -14.67 -16.79
N LEU A 390 7.41 -15.23 -16.41
CA LEU A 390 6.80 -15.01 -15.10
C LEU A 390 6.72 -16.31 -14.29
N ASN A 391 6.91 -16.19 -12.98
CA ASN A 391 6.71 -17.25 -12.00
C ASN A 391 5.23 -17.41 -11.62
N ALA A 392 4.94 -18.40 -10.77
CA ALA A 392 3.60 -18.61 -10.23
C ALA A 392 3.09 -17.36 -9.48
N ARG A 393 1.85 -16.95 -9.77
CA ARG A 393 1.26 -15.73 -9.20
C ARG A 393 1.03 -15.83 -7.70
N LYS A 394 1.21 -14.70 -7.02
CA LYS A 394 1.02 -14.49 -5.58
C LYS A 394 -0.09 -13.46 -5.38
N GLU A 395 -1.03 -13.74 -4.49
CA GLU A 395 -2.04 -12.75 -4.09
C GLU A 395 -1.41 -11.66 -3.24
N ILE A 396 -1.48 -10.40 -3.69
CA ILE A 396 -1.00 -9.22 -2.95
C ILE A 396 -2.12 -8.24 -2.59
N GLY A 397 -3.35 -8.51 -3.05
CA GLY A 397 -4.55 -7.79 -2.64
C GLY A 397 -5.79 -8.66 -2.72
N SER A 398 -6.50 -8.83 -1.60
CA SER A 398 -7.56 -9.85 -1.45
C SER A 398 -8.93 -9.49 -2.05
N GLY A 399 -9.11 -8.27 -2.55
CA GLY A 399 -10.34 -7.78 -3.17
C GLY A 399 -10.33 -6.27 -3.35
N GLY A 400 -11.39 -5.72 -3.96
CA GLY A 400 -11.63 -4.28 -4.10
C GLY A 400 -10.87 -3.58 -5.24
N TRP A 401 -9.89 -4.22 -5.88
CA TRP A 401 -9.03 -3.59 -6.90
C TRP A 401 -9.76 -3.28 -8.21
N ASN A 402 -10.93 -3.86 -8.46
CA ASN A 402 -11.83 -3.42 -9.54
C ASN A 402 -12.31 -1.96 -9.35
N GLY A 403 -12.32 -1.45 -8.12
CA GLY A 403 -12.59 -0.03 -7.79
C GLY A 403 -11.41 0.90 -8.04
N MET A 404 -10.25 0.36 -8.42
CA MET A 404 -9.06 1.12 -8.80
C MET A 404 -8.90 1.17 -10.32
N SER A 405 -8.19 2.18 -10.82
CA SER A 405 -7.76 2.34 -12.21
C SER A 405 -6.35 2.92 -12.27
N ASN A 406 -5.73 2.83 -13.45
CA ASN A 406 -4.48 3.51 -13.80
C ASN A 406 -3.38 3.20 -12.78
N LEU A 407 -3.12 1.90 -12.62
CA LEU A 407 -2.06 1.38 -11.75
C LEU A 407 -0.70 1.62 -12.42
N THR A 408 0.29 2.07 -11.66
CA THR A 408 1.67 2.16 -12.13
C THR A 408 2.69 1.89 -11.01
N GLY A 409 3.79 1.22 -11.35
CA GLY A 409 4.91 0.98 -10.44
C GLY A 409 5.91 2.14 -10.45
N MET A 410 6.35 2.60 -9.28
CA MET A 410 7.37 3.65 -9.14
C MET A 410 7.94 3.74 -7.72
N ASP A 411 9.23 4.00 -7.52
CA ASP A 411 9.82 4.30 -6.21
C ASP A 411 9.67 5.79 -5.88
N LEU A 412 8.51 6.15 -5.32
CA LEU A 412 8.15 7.53 -4.99
C LEU A 412 8.68 7.97 -3.61
N ASN A 413 9.13 7.02 -2.79
CA ASN A 413 9.64 7.25 -1.43
C ASN A 413 11.13 6.93 -1.24
N ASN A 414 11.84 6.61 -2.33
CA ASN A 414 13.27 6.31 -2.38
C ASN A 414 13.68 5.20 -1.39
N SER A 415 12.89 4.13 -1.32
CA SER A 415 13.18 2.97 -0.47
C SER A 415 14.13 1.95 -1.12
N GLY A 416 14.45 2.12 -2.41
CA GLY A 416 15.13 1.12 -3.23
C GLY A 416 14.21 -0.04 -3.62
N ARG A 417 12.89 0.16 -3.55
CA ARG A 417 11.83 -0.75 -4.01
C ARG A 417 10.70 0.07 -4.58
N GLN A 418 10.11 -0.38 -5.67
CA GLN A 418 9.00 0.34 -6.28
C GLN A 418 7.72 0.16 -5.46
N ASP A 419 6.99 1.27 -5.30
CA ASP A 419 5.63 1.32 -4.78
C ASP A 419 4.63 1.07 -5.91
N LEU A 420 3.38 0.78 -5.56
CA LEU A 420 2.27 0.80 -6.52
C LEU A 420 1.43 2.07 -6.33
N VAL A 421 1.30 2.89 -7.36
CA VAL A 421 0.39 4.04 -7.39
C VAL A 421 -0.89 3.66 -8.13
N ALA A 422 -2.05 4.09 -7.64
CA ALA A 422 -3.36 3.78 -8.23
C ALA A 422 -4.42 4.85 -7.94
N VAL A 423 -5.35 5.05 -8.89
CA VAL A 423 -6.50 5.96 -8.76
C VAL A 423 -7.71 5.22 -8.21
N GLU A 424 -8.36 5.75 -7.17
CA GLU A 424 -9.65 5.26 -6.69
C GLU A 424 -10.78 5.87 -7.52
N LYS A 425 -11.49 5.04 -8.31
CA LYS A 425 -12.47 5.51 -9.32
C LYS A 425 -13.58 6.37 -8.74
N SER A 426 -14.13 5.96 -7.60
CA SER A 426 -15.32 6.56 -6.98
C SER A 426 -15.06 7.95 -6.38
N THR A 427 -13.83 8.21 -5.92
CA THR A 427 -13.47 9.48 -5.26
C THR A 427 -12.54 10.35 -6.10
N GLY A 428 -11.88 9.77 -7.12
CA GLY A 428 -10.82 10.42 -7.87
C GLY A 428 -9.56 10.70 -7.04
N LYS A 429 -9.39 10.04 -5.88
CA LYS A 429 -8.16 10.15 -5.07
C LYS A 429 -7.03 9.33 -5.67
N LEU A 430 -5.81 9.80 -5.49
CA LEU A 430 -4.59 9.07 -5.83
C LEU A 430 -3.99 8.47 -4.57
N PHE A 431 -3.61 7.20 -4.65
CA PHE A 431 -3.02 6.45 -3.55
C PHE A 431 -1.71 5.80 -3.97
N MET A 432 -0.69 5.89 -3.10
CA MET A 432 0.55 5.11 -3.16
C MET A 432 0.45 3.94 -2.18
N TYR A 433 0.90 2.76 -2.57
CA TYR A 433 0.94 1.54 -1.76
C TYR A 433 2.40 1.12 -1.62
N PRO A 434 3.08 1.43 -0.49
CA PRO A 434 4.53 1.28 -0.42
C PRO A 434 5.05 -0.15 -0.56
N GLY A 435 6.15 -0.35 -1.28
CA GLY A 435 6.72 -1.67 -1.54
C GLY A 435 7.47 -2.29 -0.34
N ASP A 436 7.10 -3.49 0.09
CA ASP A 436 7.89 -4.28 1.07
C ASP A 436 8.00 -5.76 0.68
N LYS A 437 9.18 -6.17 0.20
CA LYS A 437 9.61 -7.58 0.04
C LYS A 437 8.59 -8.45 -0.71
N GLY A 438 8.13 -7.98 -1.86
CA GLY A 438 7.15 -8.66 -2.71
C GLY A 438 5.70 -8.50 -2.24
N TYR A 439 5.41 -7.60 -1.29
CA TYR A 439 4.07 -7.25 -0.81
C TYR A 439 3.85 -5.73 -0.87
N LEU A 440 2.59 -5.31 -0.75
CA LEU A 440 2.21 -3.91 -0.62
C LEU A 440 1.88 -3.57 0.84
N SER A 441 2.45 -2.47 1.32
CA SER A 441 2.02 -1.81 2.57
C SER A 441 0.67 -1.11 2.37
N PRO A 442 -0.05 -0.72 3.44
CA PRO A 442 -1.30 0.01 3.31
C PRO A 442 -1.14 1.31 2.56
N ARG A 443 -2.20 1.68 1.84
CA ARG A 443 -2.21 2.85 0.97
C ARG A 443 -2.10 4.17 1.72
N ILE A 444 -1.31 5.07 1.18
CA ILE A 444 -1.13 6.46 1.58
C ILE A 444 -1.81 7.33 0.52
N MET A 445 -2.67 8.26 0.93
CA MET A 445 -3.31 9.19 -0.02
C MET A 445 -2.29 10.26 -0.43
N ILE A 446 -1.93 10.30 -1.72
CA ILE A 446 -0.97 11.25 -2.31
C ILE A 446 -1.64 12.28 -3.22
N GLY A 447 -2.94 12.13 -3.50
CA GLY A 447 -3.75 13.11 -4.22
C GLY A 447 -5.19 13.13 -3.72
N SER A 448 -5.72 14.31 -3.42
CA SER A 448 -7.00 14.48 -2.71
C SER A 448 -8.26 14.33 -3.57
N GLY A 449 -8.15 14.41 -4.90
CA GLY A 449 -9.27 14.28 -5.84
C GLY A 449 -8.88 14.62 -7.27
N GLY A 450 -9.80 14.37 -8.22
CA GLY A 450 -9.66 14.73 -9.64
C GLY A 450 -8.81 13.80 -10.52
N TRP A 451 -8.20 12.75 -9.96
CA TRP A 451 -7.36 11.81 -10.70
C TRP A 451 -8.15 10.80 -11.55
N ASN A 452 -9.44 10.63 -11.28
CA ASN A 452 -10.37 9.97 -12.20
C ASN A 452 -10.66 10.81 -13.47
N GLY A 453 -10.13 12.03 -13.55
CA GLY A 453 -10.06 12.85 -14.76
C GLY A 453 -8.83 12.58 -15.65
N MET A 454 -8.05 11.53 -15.37
CA MET A 454 -6.91 11.10 -16.20
C MET A 454 -7.24 9.81 -16.95
N SER A 455 -6.76 9.65 -18.20
CA SER A 455 -6.89 8.37 -18.94
C SER A 455 -5.83 7.38 -18.49
N ASP A 456 -4.59 7.83 -18.41
CA ASP A 456 -3.40 7.02 -18.22
C ASP A 456 -2.49 7.63 -17.14
N LEU A 457 -1.85 6.78 -16.35
CA LEU A 457 -0.76 7.10 -15.42
C LEU A 457 0.40 6.16 -15.73
N ILE A 458 1.62 6.70 -15.85
CA ILE A 458 2.86 5.93 -15.96
C ILE A 458 3.93 6.52 -15.02
N GLY A 459 4.69 5.68 -14.34
CA GLY A 459 5.75 6.06 -13.41
C GLY A 459 7.15 5.78 -13.94
N GLY A 460 8.13 6.55 -13.46
CA GLY A 460 9.56 6.38 -13.73
C GLY A 460 10.32 7.71 -13.65
N ASP A 461 11.64 7.67 -13.45
CA ASP A 461 12.48 8.86 -13.36
C ASP A 461 12.65 9.56 -14.72
N LEU A 462 11.90 10.65 -14.98
CA LEU A 462 12.04 11.48 -16.18
C LEU A 462 13.04 12.62 -15.96
N LEU A 463 13.24 13.03 -14.71
CA LEU A 463 14.17 14.10 -14.33
C LEU A 463 15.62 13.61 -14.14
N ASN A 464 15.87 12.29 -14.23
CA ASN A 464 17.15 11.65 -13.85
C ASN A 464 17.58 12.11 -12.44
N SER A 465 16.62 12.15 -11.53
CA SER A 465 16.78 12.66 -10.18
C SER A 465 17.15 11.51 -9.25
N GLN A 466 18.30 11.64 -8.58
CA GLN A 466 18.75 10.70 -7.53
C GLN A 466 17.84 10.69 -6.27
N LEU A 467 16.61 11.21 -6.37
CA LEU A 467 15.70 11.50 -5.28
C LEU A 467 14.41 10.68 -5.32
N SER A 468 13.85 10.35 -6.51
CA SER A 468 12.70 9.45 -6.69
C SER A 468 12.26 9.38 -8.16
N ASP A 469 11.48 8.34 -8.51
CA ASP A 469 10.70 8.29 -9.75
C ASP A 469 9.65 9.43 -9.82
N ASP A 470 9.32 9.87 -11.04
CA ASP A 470 8.25 10.82 -11.34
C ASP A 470 6.96 10.12 -11.77
N LEU A 471 5.83 10.83 -11.70
CA LEU A 471 4.55 10.38 -12.27
C LEU A 471 4.18 11.20 -13.51
N ILE A 472 3.87 10.55 -14.63
CA ILE A 472 3.32 11.17 -15.82
C ILE A 472 1.84 10.77 -15.93
N ALA A 473 0.96 11.72 -16.28
CA ALA A 473 -0.46 11.46 -16.48
C ALA A 473 -1.05 12.22 -17.69
N VAL A 474 -1.99 11.58 -18.38
CA VAL A 474 -2.76 12.17 -19.48
C VAL A 474 -4.10 12.68 -18.96
N GLN A 475 -4.44 13.95 -19.22
CA GLN A 475 -5.70 14.54 -18.78
C GLN A 475 -6.84 14.35 -19.80
N ASN A 476 -7.88 13.58 -19.42
CA ASN A 476 -9.03 13.25 -20.27
C ASN A 476 -9.68 14.46 -20.98
N SER A 477 -9.81 15.58 -20.26
CA SER A 477 -10.53 16.76 -20.77
C SER A 477 -9.75 17.61 -21.77
N THR A 478 -8.45 17.36 -21.95
CA THR A 478 -7.57 18.17 -22.82
C THR A 478 -6.64 17.36 -23.71
N GLY A 479 -6.49 16.05 -23.48
CA GLY A 479 -5.51 15.18 -24.15
C GLY A 479 -4.07 15.63 -23.94
N LYS A 480 -3.79 16.36 -22.84
CA LYS A 480 -2.46 16.89 -22.51
C LYS A 480 -1.71 15.94 -21.58
N LEU A 481 -0.41 15.83 -21.79
CA LEU A 481 0.51 15.06 -20.97
C LEU A 481 1.14 15.97 -19.89
N PHE A 482 1.02 15.57 -18.62
CA PHE A 482 1.57 16.28 -17.47
C PHE A 482 2.58 15.43 -16.72
N LEU A 483 3.73 16.01 -16.40
CA LEU A 483 4.71 15.50 -15.45
C LEU A 483 4.37 16.00 -14.04
N TYR A 484 4.43 15.12 -13.06
CA TYR A 484 4.30 15.38 -11.63
C TYR A 484 5.61 14.92 -10.97
N PRO A 485 6.53 15.84 -10.66
CA PRO A 485 7.83 15.47 -10.13
C PRO A 485 7.73 14.67 -8.83
N GLY A 486 8.54 13.63 -8.68
CA GLY A 486 8.73 12.94 -7.42
C GLY A 486 9.37 13.85 -6.35
N THR A 487 9.20 13.50 -5.08
CA THR A 487 9.78 14.27 -3.95
C THR A 487 10.77 13.48 -3.10
N GLY A 488 10.96 12.19 -3.36
CA GLY A 488 11.67 11.26 -2.46
C GLY A 488 10.98 10.99 -1.13
N ALA A 489 9.83 11.62 -0.86
CA ALA A 489 9.12 11.53 0.43
C ALA A 489 7.75 10.82 0.31
N GLY A 490 7.49 10.09 -0.78
CA GLY A 490 6.19 9.47 -1.02
C GLY A 490 5.10 10.47 -1.43
N THR A 491 5.47 11.62 -2.00
CA THR A 491 4.53 12.67 -2.45
C THR A 491 4.93 13.25 -3.81
N LEU A 492 4.01 13.96 -4.47
CA LEU A 492 4.21 14.57 -5.78
C LEU A 492 4.34 16.10 -5.68
N GLY A 493 5.23 16.67 -6.49
CA GLY A 493 5.44 18.09 -6.65
C GLY A 493 4.41 18.78 -7.56
N ALA A 494 4.65 20.07 -7.83
CA ALA A 494 3.80 20.85 -8.73
C ALA A 494 3.94 20.36 -10.18
N ARG A 495 2.81 20.09 -10.85
CA ARG A 495 2.79 19.53 -12.20
C ARG A 495 3.30 20.50 -13.27
N LYS A 496 3.92 19.95 -14.32
CA LYS A 496 4.43 20.62 -15.52
C LYS A 496 3.76 20.02 -16.76
N GLU A 497 3.30 20.84 -17.70
CA GLU A 497 2.84 20.35 -19.00
C GLU A 497 4.06 19.95 -19.85
N ILE A 498 4.07 18.72 -20.36
CA ILE A 498 5.18 18.15 -21.16
C ILE A 498 4.75 17.68 -22.56
N GLY A 499 3.43 17.54 -22.81
CA GLY A 499 2.89 17.20 -24.12
C GLY A 499 1.60 17.99 -24.41
N VAL A 500 1.54 18.58 -25.60
CA VAL A 500 0.35 19.28 -26.11
C VAL A 500 -0.75 18.29 -26.50
N GLY A 501 -1.99 18.77 -26.59
CA GLY A 501 -3.20 17.97 -26.85
C GLY A 501 -3.06 16.95 -27.99
N GLY A 502 -3.51 15.71 -27.74
CA GLY A 502 -3.41 14.57 -28.67
C GLY A 502 -2.92 13.27 -28.04
N TRP A 503 -2.77 13.25 -26.72
CA TRP A 503 -2.58 12.07 -25.86
C TRP A 503 -3.91 11.58 -25.32
#